data_AF-A0A535EY57-F1
#
_entry.id   AF-A0A535EY57-F1
#
_cell.length_a   1.000
_cell.length_b   1.000
_cell.length_c   1.000
_cell.angle_alpha   90.00
_cell.angle_beta   90.00
_cell.angle_gamma   90.00
#
_symmetry.space_group_name_H-M   'P 1'
#
loop_
_entity.id
_entity.type
_entity.pdbx_description
1 polymer ?
#
loop_
_entity_poly.entity_id
_entity_poly.type
_entity_poly.pdbx_seq_one_letter_code
_entity_poly.pdbx_strand_id
1 'polypeptide(L)' 'PLMEGLTPVLGVDIWEHAYYLLYQNRRPDYVAAWFNTINWDAVNKKFSS' A
#
# COMPACT_ATOMS: atom_id res chain seq x y z
N PRO A 1 13.60 -0.45 4.74
CA PRO A 1 13.92 -1.06 3.43
C PRO A 1 15.00 -0.29 2.64
N LEU A 2 14.79 0.98 2.26
CA LEU A 2 15.78 1.72 1.48
C LEU A 2 17.12 1.89 2.23
N MET A 3 17.04 2.19 3.53
CA MET A 3 18.21 2.31 4.41
C MET A 3 18.96 0.98 4.61
N GLU A 4 18.32 -0.15 4.29
CA GLU A 4 18.90 -1.50 4.34
C GLU A 4 19.39 -1.96 2.95
N GLY A 5 19.39 -1.07 1.95
CA GLY A 5 19.77 -1.40 0.57
C GLY A 5 18.71 -2.18 -0.22
N LEU A 6 17.48 -2.31 0.31
CA LEU A 6 16.38 -3.00 -0.35
C LEU A 6 15.55 -2.03 -1.21
N THR A 7 15.11 -2.48 -2.37
CA THR A 7 14.25 -1.70 -3.28
C THR A 7 12.78 -1.85 -2.90
N PRO A 8 12.08 -0.79 -2.48
CA PRO A 8 10.65 -0.87 -2.18
C PRO A 8 9.83 -0.92 -3.47
N VAL A 9 9.06 -2.00 -3.65
CA VAL A 9 8.24 -2.23 -4.84
C VAL A 9 6.79 -1.76 -4.64
N LEU A 10 6.23 -2.01 -3.45
CA LEU A 10 4.86 -1.66 -3.06
C LEU A 10 4.83 -1.33 -1.56
N GLY A 11 3.94 -0.42 -1.16
CA GLY A 11 3.69 -0.08 0.23
C GLY A 11 2.23 0.31 0.47
N VAL A 12 1.73 0.05 1.67
CA VAL A 12 0.39 0.44 2.14
C VAL A 12 0.54 1.37 3.34
N ASP A 13 -0.14 2.51 3.32
CA ASP A 13 -0.20 3.40 4.48
C ASP A 13 -1.29 2.90 5.44
N ILE A 14 -0.89 2.54 6.66
CA ILE A 14 -1.76 2.04 7.73
C ILE A 14 -1.91 3.03 8.89
N TRP A 15 -1.52 4.29 8.69
CA TRP A 15 -1.84 5.34 9.66
C TRP A 15 -3.33 5.65 9.62
N GLU A 16 -3.91 5.98 10.78
CA GLU A 16 -5.35 6.25 10.89
C GLU A 16 -5.80 7.31 9.87
N HIS A 17 -5.00 8.35 9.62
CA HIS A 17 -5.31 9.39 8.65
C HIS A 17 -5.59 8.91 7.22
N ALA A 18 -5.14 7.71 6.84
CA ALA A 18 -5.24 7.17 5.50
C ALA A 18 -6.59 6.47 5.28
N TYR A 19 -7.25 6.04 6.36
CA TYR A 19 -8.46 5.23 6.26
C TYR A 19 -9.60 5.66 7.20
N TYR A 20 -9.35 6.50 8.20
CA TYR A 20 -10.33 6.75 9.27
C TYR A 20 -11.61 7.43 8.76
N LEU A 21 -11.52 8.29 7.74
CA LEU A 21 -12.70 8.98 7.19
C LEU A 21 -13.72 8.01 6.56
N LEU A 22 -13.24 6.92 5.93
CA LEU A 22 -14.10 5.96 5.22
C LEU A 22 -14.37 4.69 6.04
N TYR A 23 -13.38 4.26 6.84
CA TYR A 23 -13.40 2.97 7.52
C TYR A 23 -13.38 3.08 9.05
N GLN A 24 -13.09 4.25 9.61
CA GLN A 24 -12.89 4.48 11.05
C GLN A 24 -11.97 3.42 11.67
N ASN A 25 -12.43 2.65 12.66
CA ASN A 25 -11.67 1.59 13.32
C ASN A 25 -11.54 0.30 12.49
N ARG A 26 -12.17 0.22 11.31
CA ARG A 26 -12.18 -0.98 10.45
C ARG A 26 -10.99 -1.01 9.50
N ARG A 27 -9.79 -1.10 10.09
CA ARG A 27 -8.53 -1.29 9.34
C ARG A 27 -8.55 -2.51 8.40
N PRO A 28 -9.13 -3.68 8.75
CA PRO A 28 -9.17 -4.83 7.85
C PRO A 28 -9.92 -4.55 6.55
N ASP A 29 -11.05 -3.84 6.62
CA ASP A 29 -11.88 -3.50 5.46
C ASP A 29 -11.15 -2.54 4.52
N TYR A 30 -10.40 -1.58 5.07
CA TYR A 30 -9.54 -0.69 4.29
C TYR A 30 -8.48 -1.48 3.51
N VAL A 31 -7.78 -2.42 4.15
CA VAL A 31 -6.74 -3.22 3.49
C VAL A 31 -7.35 -4.06 2.36
N ALA A 32 -8.53 -4.67 2.58
CA ALA A 32 -9.23 -5.44 1.56
C ALA A 32 -9.63 -4.57 0.35
N ALA A 33 -10.11 -3.35 0.59
CA ALA A 33 -10.45 -2.42 -0.48
C ALA A 33 -9.19 -1.89 -1.21
N TRP A 34 -8.12 -1.63 -0.48
CA TRP A 34 -6.86 -1.12 -1.01
C TRP A 34 -6.28 -2.07 -2.08
N PHE A 35 -6.34 -3.39 -1.89
CA PHE A 35 -5.89 -4.37 -2.89
C PHE A 35 -6.55 -4.19 -4.27
N ASN A 36 -7.80 -3.73 -4.32
CA ASN A 36 -8.52 -3.50 -5.57
C ASN A 36 -8.09 -2.21 -6.29
N THR A 37 -7.30 -1.35 -5.63
CA THR A 37 -6.87 -0.04 -6.15
C THR A 37 -5.41 -0.02 -6.60
N ILE A 38 -4.69 -1.14 -6.46
CA ILE A 38 -3.27 -1.22 -6.78
C ILE A 38 -3.07 -1.10 -8.30
N ASN A 39 -2.18 -0.20 -8.70
CA ASN A 39 -1.68 -0.13 -10.08
C ASN A 39 -0.55 -1.16 -10.28
N TRP A 40 -0.91 -2.36 -10.75
CA TRP A 40 0.02 -3.46 -10.97
C TRP A 40 1.06 -3.18 -12.06
N ASP A 41 0.75 -2.35 -13.07
CA ASP A 41 1.72 -2.00 -14.11
C ASP A 41 2.90 -1.21 -13.54
N ALA A 42 2.61 -0.27 -12.64
CA ALA A 42 3.63 0.50 -11.94
C ALA A 42 4.47 -0.37 -10.99
N VAL A 43 3.85 -1.34 -10.32
CA VAL A 43 4.52 -2.33 -9.46
C VAL A 43 5.46 -3.20 -10.30
N ASN A 44 4.97 -3.74 -11.42
CA ASN A 44 5.76 -4.58 -12.32
C ASN A 44 6.95 -3.81 -12.90
N LYS A 45 6.75 -2.55 -13.31
CA LYS A 45 7.86 -1.69 -13.78
C LYS A 45 8.96 -1.53 -12.72
N LYS A 46 8.59 -1.36 -11.45
CA LYS A 46 9.55 -1.25 -10.33
C LYS A 46 10.21 -2.58 -9.98
N PHE A 47 9.52 -3.70 -10.18
CA PHE A 47 10.06 -5.03 -9.92
C PHE A 47 11.07 -5.47 -10.99
N SER A 48 10.84 -5.09 -12.25
CA SER A 48 11.71 -5.44 -13.38
C SER A 48 12.91 -4.50 -13.60
N SER A 49 13.06 -3.46 -12.77
CA SER A 49 14.18 -2.49 -12.83
C SER A 49 15.28 -2.88 -11.85
#